data_AF-A0A0P6VIH5-F1
#
_entry.id   AF-A0A0P6VIH5-F1
#
_cell.length_a   1.000
_cell.length_b   1.000
_cell.length_c   1.000
_cell.angle_alpha   90.00
_cell.angle_beta   90.00
_cell.angle_gamma   90.00
#
_symmetry.space_group_name_H-M   'P 1'
#
loop_
_entity.id
_entity.type
_entity.pdbx_description
1 polymer ?
#
loop_
_entity_poly.entity_id
_entity_poly.type
_entity_poly.pdbx_seq_one_letter_code
_entity_poly.pdbx_strand_id
1 'polypeptide(L)'
;MDAAREALNTLLGSFIGFAEQMLEQHGEFYPYAGAMKPTGEVVSIGHHDGDEQPPRIEALESLRGFLAAEAAAGRIDATALFYDCRVSVPDSDAISDAIAVELDHRSGSSLVCYLPYRLADGTLETGDIFANEGANAVFGAG
;
A
#
# COMPACT_ATOMS: atom_id res chain seq x y z
N MET A 1 14.83 -6.46 15.12
CA MET A 1 14.56 -5.30 14.24
C MET A 1 14.65 -5.67 12.77
N ASP A 2 15.48 -6.64 12.36
CA ASP A 2 15.60 -7.02 10.93
C ASP A 2 14.35 -7.67 10.32
N ALA A 3 13.67 -8.57 11.05
CA ALA A 3 12.52 -9.30 10.49
C ALA A 3 11.34 -8.41 10.08
N ALA A 4 11.02 -7.37 10.85
CA ALA A 4 9.92 -6.46 10.52
C ALA A 4 10.23 -5.65 9.25
N ARG A 5 11.45 -5.11 9.15
CA ARG A 5 11.91 -4.38 7.96
C ARG A 5 11.94 -5.29 6.73
N GLU A 6 12.41 -6.52 6.87
CA GLU A 6 12.45 -7.50 5.79
C GLU A 6 11.04 -7.88 5.31
N ALA A 7 10.10 -8.10 6.23
CA ALA A 7 8.71 -8.38 5.90
C ALA A 7 8.05 -7.23 5.13
N LEU A 8 8.22 -5.99 5.61
CA LEU A 8 7.66 -4.80 4.96
C LEU A 8 8.30 -4.56 3.57
N ASN A 9 9.62 -4.70 3.44
CA ASN A 9 10.30 -4.59 2.16
C ASN A 9 9.85 -5.68 1.17
N THR A 10 9.65 -6.90 1.66
CA THR A 10 9.15 -8.02 0.84
C THR A 10 7.75 -7.69 0.30
N LEU A 11 6.84 -7.21 1.15
CA LEU A 11 5.50 -6.82 0.71
C LEU A 11 5.54 -5.65 -0.28
N LEU A 12 6.29 -4.60 0.01
CA LEU A 12 6.45 -3.46 -0.90
C LEU A 12 6.93 -3.93 -2.28
N GLY A 13 8.04 -4.67 -2.33
CA GLY A 13 8.64 -5.12 -3.59
C GLY A 13 7.80 -6.16 -4.35
N SER A 14 6.97 -6.95 -3.66
CA SER A 14 6.11 -7.94 -4.32
C SER A 14 4.95 -7.31 -5.08
N PHE A 15 4.50 -6.12 -4.66
CA PHE A 15 3.22 -5.56 -5.07
C PHE A 15 3.31 -4.17 -5.71
N ILE A 16 4.42 -3.43 -5.54
CA ILE A 16 4.56 -2.08 -6.12
C ILE A 16 4.48 -2.08 -7.65
N GLY A 17 5.08 -3.09 -8.30
CA GLY A 17 5.07 -3.20 -9.77
C GLY A 17 3.68 -3.40 -10.35
N PHE A 18 2.71 -3.88 -9.57
CA PHE A 18 1.32 -3.97 -10.02
C PHE A 18 0.67 -2.59 -10.16
N ALA A 19 0.93 -1.65 -9.24
CA ALA A 19 0.45 -0.28 -9.37
C ALA A 19 1.06 0.40 -10.60
N GLU A 20 2.38 0.26 -10.80
CA GLU A 20 3.08 0.80 -11.99
C GLU A 20 2.45 0.25 -13.28
N GLN A 21 2.24 -1.07 -13.35
CA GLN A 21 1.61 -1.72 -14.49
C GLN A 21 0.19 -1.19 -14.77
N MET A 22 -0.62 -0.99 -13.73
CA MET A 22 -1.98 -0.45 -13.87
C MET A 22 -1.97 1.01 -14.31
N LEU A 23 -1.06 1.83 -13.80
CA LEU A 23 -0.89 3.21 -14.24
C LEU A 23 -0.46 3.30 -15.72
N GLU A 24 0.46 2.46 -16.16
CA GLU A 24 0.88 2.43 -17.58
C GLU A 24 -0.24 1.97 -18.52
N GLN A 25 -1.01 0.95 -18.12
CA GLN A 25 -2.04 0.37 -18.99
C GLN A 25 -3.37 1.12 -18.97
N HIS A 26 -3.75 1.66 -17.82
CA HIS A 26 -5.08 2.22 -17.58
C HIS A 26 -5.06 3.68 -17.13
N GLY A 27 -3.90 4.23 -16.77
CA GLY A 27 -3.77 5.59 -16.25
C GLY A 27 -4.22 5.75 -14.79
N GLU A 28 -4.73 4.68 -14.18
CA GLU A 28 -5.22 4.64 -12.81
C GLU A 28 -5.11 3.22 -12.25
N PHE A 29 -5.08 3.09 -10.93
CA PHE A 29 -5.23 1.81 -10.25
C PHE A 29 -6.18 1.95 -9.06
N TYR A 30 -6.90 0.89 -8.72
CA TYR A 30 -7.78 0.87 -7.54
C TYR A 30 -7.02 0.42 -6.30
N PRO A 31 -7.44 0.82 -5.09
CA PRO A 31 -6.79 0.36 -3.86
C PRO A 31 -6.76 -1.17 -3.79
N TYR A 32 -5.61 -1.70 -3.37
CA TYR A 32 -5.38 -3.13 -3.18
C TYR A 32 -4.40 -3.34 -2.04
N ALA A 33 -4.30 -4.56 -1.53
CA ALA A 33 -3.42 -4.86 -0.41
C ALA A 33 -2.67 -6.18 -0.59
N GLY A 34 -1.54 -6.27 0.09
CA GLY A 34 -0.83 -7.51 0.35
C GLY A 34 -0.72 -7.74 1.86
N ALA A 35 -0.67 -9.00 2.27
CA ALA A 35 -0.41 -9.36 3.65
C ALA A 35 0.59 -10.51 3.74
N MET A 36 1.36 -10.54 4.82
CA MET A 36 2.26 -11.64 5.15
C MET A 36 1.67 -12.42 6.32
N LYS A 37 1.52 -13.73 6.16
CA LYS A 37 1.09 -14.65 7.24
C LYS A 37 2.23 -14.90 8.23
N PRO A 38 1.96 -15.41 9.44
CA PRO A 38 2.99 -15.84 10.39
C PRO A 38 3.96 -16.90 9.84
N THR A 39 3.56 -17.61 8.79
CA THR A 39 4.39 -18.59 8.07
C THR A 39 5.43 -17.94 7.14
N GLY A 40 5.37 -16.63 6.92
CA GLY A 40 6.14 -15.90 5.92
C GLY A 40 5.51 -15.91 4.51
N GLU A 41 4.37 -16.58 4.33
CA GLU A 41 3.64 -16.60 3.07
C GLU A 41 3.04 -15.22 2.76
N VAL A 42 3.29 -14.70 1.56
CA VAL A 42 2.72 -13.45 1.05
C VAL A 42 1.44 -13.75 0.27
N VAL A 43 0.35 -13.05 0.60
CA VAL A 43 -0.96 -13.18 -0.05
C VAL A 43 -1.47 -11.83 -0.55
N SER A 44 -2.13 -11.84 -1.70
CA SER A 44 -2.84 -10.68 -2.24
C SER A 44 -4.24 -10.58 -1.64
N ILE A 45 -4.63 -9.38 -1.25
CA ILE A 45 -5.93 -9.02 -0.68
C ILE A 45 -6.56 -7.98 -1.60
N GLY A 46 -7.73 -8.28 -2.16
CA GLY A 46 -8.47 -7.35 -3.02
C GLY A 46 -8.65 -7.80 -4.46
N HIS A 47 -9.04 -9.05 -4.68
CA HIS A 47 -9.70 -9.41 -5.94
C HIS A 47 -11.21 -9.45 -5.70
N HIS A 48 -11.91 -8.41 -6.13
CA HIS A 48 -13.35 -8.47 -6.33
C HIS A 48 -13.60 -8.41 -7.85
N ASP A 49 -13.89 -9.58 -8.44
CA ASP A 49 -14.27 -9.75 -9.85
C ASP A 49 -15.75 -9.36 -10.09
N GLY A 50 -16.20 -8.23 -9.52
CA GLY A 50 -17.58 -7.75 -9.62
C GLY A 50 -17.70 -6.53 -10.54
N ASP A 51 -18.80 -6.43 -11.28
CA ASP A 51 -19.09 -5.32 -12.22
C ASP A 51 -19.27 -3.94 -11.55
N GLU A 52 -19.37 -3.89 -10.21
CA GLU A 52 -19.47 -2.65 -9.43
C GLU A 52 -18.25 -2.50 -8.49
N GLN A 53 -17.33 -1.60 -8.86
CA GLN A 53 -16.26 -1.18 -7.96
C GLN A 53 -16.79 -0.10 -7.01
N PRO A 54 -16.67 -0.27 -5.68
CA PRO A 54 -17.03 0.77 -4.75
C PRO A 54 -16.15 2.02 -4.97
N PRO A 55 -16.62 3.21 -4.54
CA PRO A 55 -15.79 4.40 -4.52
C PRO A 55 -14.44 4.13 -3.84
N ARG A 56 -13.37 4.72 -4.36
CA ARG A 56 -11.97 4.50 -3.92
C ARG A 56 -11.79 4.59 -2.39
N ILE A 57 -12.47 5.53 -1.74
CA ILE A 57 -12.43 5.72 -0.28
C ILE A 57 -13.07 4.54 0.44
N GLU A 58 -14.24 4.09 -0.01
CA GLU A 58 -14.94 2.93 0.58
C GLU A 58 -14.15 1.64 0.39
N ALA A 59 -13.50 1.46 -0.77
CA ALA A 59 -12.59 0.35 -1.04
C ALA A 59 -11.41 0.36 -0.05
N LEU A 60 -10.79 1.52 0.15
CA LEU A 60 -9.67 1.69 1.06
C LEU A 60 -10.05 1.37 2.51
N GLU A 61 -11.17 1.90 2.99
CA GLU A 61 -11.68 1.62 4.34
C GLU A 61 -12.04 0.15 4.53
N SER A 62 -12.65 -0.48 3.52
CA SER A 62 -12.99 -1.90 3.54
C SER A 62 -11.75 -2.78 3.62
N LEU A 63 -10.70 -2.47 2.85
CA LEU A 63 -9.42 -3.17 2.92
C LEU A 63 -8.76 -3.02 4.30
N ARG A 64 -8.73 -1.81 4.86
CA ARG A 64 -8.20 -1.59 6.22
C ARG A 64 -8.95 -2.42 7.26
N GLY A 65 -10.29 -2.40 7.22
CA GLY A 65 -11.13 -3.15 8.15
C GLY A 65 -10.90 -4.66 8.05
N PHE A 66 -10.80 -5.19 6.82
CA PHE A 66 -10.47 -6.58 6.59
C PHE A 66 -9.09 -6.95 7.16
N LEU A 67 -8.06 -6.18 6.84
CA LEU A 67 -6.70 -6.41 7.34
C LEU A 67 -6.63 -6.35 8.87
N ALA A 68 -7.30 -5.37 9.49
CA ALA A 68 -7.35 -5.26 10.95
C ALA A 68 -8.03 -6.48 11.59
N ALA A 69 -9.09 -7.01 10.98
CA ALA A 69 -9.75 -8.24 11.45
C ALA A 69 -8.86 -9.49 11.31
N GLU A 70 -8.12 -9.61 10.21
CA GLU A 70 -7.13 -10.69 10.01
C GLU A 70 -5.97 -10.59 11.03
N ALA A 71 -5.49 -9.37 11.30
CA ALA A 71 -4.45 -9.10 12.27
C ALA A 71 -4.88 -9.42 13.70
N ALA A 72 -6.08 -8.97 14.11
CA ALA A 72 -6.65 -9.26 15.42
C ALA A 72 -6.86 -10.76 15.65
N ALA A 73 -7.11 -11.52 14.59
CA ALA A 73 -7.21 -12.97 14.65
C ALA A 73 -5.85 -13.71 14.59
N GLY A 74 -4.73 -12.98 14.52
CA GLY A 74 -3.37 -13.54 14.43
C GLY A 74 -3.09 -14.26 13.11
N ARG A 75 -3.84 -13.95 12.04
CA ARG A 75 -3.68 -14.60 10.73
C ARG A 75 -2.62 -13.95 9.85
N ILE A 76 -2.23 -12.72 10.18
CA ILE A 76 -1.20 -11.95 9.45
C ILE A 76 -0.25 -11.24 10.43
N ASP A 77 1.00 -11.13 10.02
CA ASP A 77 2.09 -10.50 10.77
C ASP A 77 2.49 -9.14 10.19
N ALA A 78 2.19 -8.90 8.91
CA ALA A 78 2.51 -7.66 8.22
C ALA A 78 1.51 -7.36 7.08
N THR A 79 1.38 -6.08 6.73
CA THR A 79 0.49 -5.61 5.65
C THR A 79 1.13 -4.53 4.81
N ALA A 80 0.70 -4.45 3.56
CA ALA A 80 0.97 -3.35 2.64
C ALA A 80 -0.34 -2.96 1.94
N LEU A 81 -0.82 -1.75 2.15
CA LEU A 81 -2.03 -1.22 1.53
C LEU A 81 -1.66 -0.13 0.53
N PHE A 82 -1.98 -0.35 -0.74
CA PHE A 82 -1.62 0.50 -1.86
C PHE A 82 -2.81 1.33 -2.31
N TYR A 83 -2.62 2.63 -2.52
CA TYR A 83 -3.65 3.51 -3.07
C TYR A 83 -3.02 4.73 -3.76
N ASP A 84 -3.77 5.32 -4.69
CA ASP A 84 -3.38 6.55 -5.35
C ASP A 84 -3.74 7.78 -4.49
N CYS A 85 -2.86 8.77 -4.42
CA CYS A 85 -3.08 10.00 -3.67
C CYS A 85 -2.24 11.16 -4.21
N ARG A 86 -2.47 12.37 -3.67
CA ARG A 86 -1.60 13.53 -3.90
C ARG A 86 -0.78 13.84 -2.67
N VAL A 87 0.52 14.09 -2.88
CA VAL A 87 1.47 14.40 -1.81
C VAL A 87 2.32 15.61 -2.16
N SER A 88 2.76 16.33 -1.13
CA SER A 88 3.85 17.31 -1.26
C SER A 88 5.17 16.57 -1.31
N VAL A 89 5.96 16.81 -2.35
CA VAL A 89 7.27 16.17 -2.50
C VAL A 89 8.27 16.83 -1.54
N PRO A 90 9.04 16.06 -0.76
CA PRO A 90 10.05 16.63 0.14
C PRO A 90 11.03 17.55 -0.59
N ASP A 91 11.48 18.60 0.09
CA ASP A 91 12.45 19.59 -0.42
C ASP A 91 12.01 20.28 -1.74
N SER A 92 10.71 20.28 -2.01
CA SER A 92 10.09 20.89 -3.18
C SER A 92 8.73 21.51 -2.82
N ASP A 93 8.35 22.58 -3.52
CA ASP A 93 7.00 23.16 -3.44
C ASP A 93 5.99 22.43 -4.35
N ALA A 94 6.41 21.32 -4.98
CA ALA A 94 5.59 20.56 -5.90
C ALA A 94 4.62 19.62 -5.18
N ILE A 95 3.39 19.58 -5.70
CA ILE A 95 2.40 18.53 -5.39
C ILE A 95 2.43 17.53 -6.56
N SER A 96 2.54 16.24 -6.24
CA SER A 96 2.55 15.15 -7.21
C SER A 96 1.48 14.13 -6.88
N ASP A 97 0.94 13.47 -7.90
CA ASP A 97 0.29 12.18 -7.71
C ASP A 97 1.35 11.16 -7.25
N ALA A 98 0.96 10.19 -6.45
CA ALA A 98 1.86 9.23 -5.84
C ALA A 98 1.15 7.91 -5.50
N ILE A 99 1.87 6.81 -5.68
CA ILE A 99 1.49 5.53 -5.07
C ILE A 99 1.85 5.61 -3.59
N ALA A 100 0.83 5.65 -2.73
CA ALA A 100 1.01 5.52 -1.29
C ALA A 100 0.95 4.04 -0.89
N VAL A 101 1.83 3.64 0.02
CA VAL A 101 1.90 2.29 0.58
C VAL A 101 1.94 2.39 2.09
N GLU A 102 0.83 2.03 2.74
CA GLU A 102 0.78 1.91 4.19
C GLU A 102 1.27 0.54 4.63
N LEU A 103 2.35 0.56 5.39
CA LEU A 103 3.12 -0.61 5.79
C LEU A 103 3.03 -0.76 7.31
N ASP A 104 2.37 -1.81 7.77
CA ASP A 104 2.26 -2.11 9.19
C ASP A 104 2.77 -3.52 9.50
N HIS A 105 3.43 -3.67 10.64
CA HIS A 105 3.89 -4.97 11.15
C HIS A 105 3.44 -5.13 12.60
N ARG A 106 3.14 -6.38 13.01
CA ARG A 106 2.67 -6.72 14.37
C ARG A 106 3.60 -6.32 15.52
N SER A 107 4.86 -5.98 15.21
CA SER A 107 5.82 -5.48 16.21
C SER A 107 5.62 -4.00 16.54
N GLY A 108 4.65 -3.32 15.90
CA GLY A 108 4.43 -1.88 16.01
C GLY A 108 5.22 -1.04 15.00
N SER A 109 5.95 -1.66 14.06
CA SER A 109 6.57 -0.90 12.98
C SER A 109 5.48 -0.42 12.02
N SER A 110 5.43 0.89 11.76
CA SER A 110 4.46 1.49 10.85
C SER A 110 5.10 2.61 10.04
N LEU A 111 4.92 2.57 8.73
CA LEU A 111 5.46 3.54 7.78
C LEU A 111 4.42 3.79 6.68
N VAL A 112 4.45 4.99 6.10
CA VAL A 112 3.81 5.24 4.80
C VAL A 112 4.89 5.60 3.81
N CYS A 113 5.08 4.76 2.80
CA CYS A 113 5.95 5.06 1.68
C CYS A 113 5.16 5.75 0.57
N TYR A 114 5.78 6.72 -0.09
CA TYR A 114 5.22 7.42 -1.22
C TYR A 114 6.17 7.32 -2.39
N LEU A 115 5.67 6.85 -3.53
CA LEU A 115 6.36 6.87 -4.80
C LEU A 115 5.66 7.89 -5.72
N PRO A 116 6.17 9.14 -5.79
CA PRO A 116 5.64 10.13 -6.70
C PRO A 116 5.71 9.65 -8.14
N TYR A 117 4.70 9.97 -8.93
CA TYR A 117 4.70 9.68 -10.35
C TYR A 117 4.05 10.78 -11.19
N ARG A 118 4.37 10.77 -12.48
CA ARG A 118 3.68 11.53 -13.52
C ARG A 118 3.36 10.59 -14.67
N LEU A 119 2.17 10.74 -15.24
CA LEU A 119 1.80 10.12 -16.51
C LEU A 119 1.89 11.16 -17.62
N ALA A 120 2.74 10.93 -18.61
CA ALA A 120 2.90 11.77 -19.79
C ALA A 120 2.83 10.89 -21.05
N ASP A 121 1.86 11.15 -21.93
CA ASP A 121 1.65 10.40 -23.17
C ASP A 121 1.60 8.86 -22.99
N GLY A 122 1.01 8.39 -21.88
CA GLY A 122 0.93 6.97 -21.53
C GLY A 122 2.23 6.36 -20.99
N THR A 123 3.26 7.17 -20.78
CA THR A 123 4.51 6.76 -20.14
C THR A 123 4.48 7.15 -18.67
N LEU A 124 4.80 6.19 -17.80
CA LEU A 124 4.95 6.41 -16.36
C LEU A 124 6.38 6.90 -16.05
N GLU A 125 6.47 8.06 -15.42
CA GLU A 125 7.71 8.61 -14.88
C GLU A 125 7.62 8.60 -13.34
N THR A 126 8.52 7.89 -12.67
CA THR A 126 8.57 7.83 -11.20
C THR A 126 9.64 8.77 -10.64
N GLY A 127 9.34 9.34 -9.47
CA GLY A 127 10.30 10.12 -8.67
C GLY A 127 10.99 9.27 -7.60
N ASP A 128 11.75 9.93 -6.74
CA ASP A 128 12.39 9.26 -5.60
C ASP A 128 11.36 8.88 -4.54
N ILE A 129 11.44 7.63 -4.06
CA ILE A 129 10.61 7.15 -2.95
C ILE A 129 11.00 7.84 -1.65
N PHE A 130 10.00 8.25 -0.87
CA PHE A 130 10.20 8.74 0.49
C PHE A 130 9.21 8.10 1.46
N ALA A 131 9.51 8.17 2.75
CA ALA A 131 8.69 7.54 3.79
C ALA A 131 8.44 8.49 4.96
N ASN A 132 7.23 8.41 5.48
CA ASN A 132 6.79 9.06 6.71
C ASN A 132 6.45 8.00 7.77
N GLU A 133 6.33 8.42 9.03
CA GLU A 133 5.75 7.59 10.08
C GLU A 133 4.30 7.24 9.74
N GLY A 134 3.94 5.96 9.91
CA GLY A 134 2.57 5.48 9.66
C GLY A 134 1.69 5.53 10.91
N ALA A 135 0.38 5.45 10.69
CA ALA A 135 -0.62 5.52 11.75
C ALA A 135 -0.81 4.19 12.52
N ASN A 136 -0.09 3.13 12.14
CA ASN A 136 -0.27 1.76 12.61
C ASN A 136 -1.74 1.29 12.57
N ALA A 137 -2.45 1.64 11.50
CA ALA A 137 -3.90 1.48 11.40
C ALA A 137 -4.37 0.02 11.50
N VAL A 138 -3.53 -0.96 11.14
CA VAL A 138 -3.89 -2.39 11.16
C VAL A 138 -3.65 -3.05 12.52
N PHE A 139 -2.54 -2.72 13.20
CA PHE A 139 -2.12 -3.41 14.44
C PHE A 139 -2.22 -2.54 15.71
N GLY A 140 -2.43 -1.23 15.57
CA GLY A 140 -2.45 -0.26 16.66
C GLY A 140 -3.85 0.02 17.21
N ALA A 141 -4.89 -0.50 16.56
CA ALA A 141 -6.25 -0.51 17.09
C ALA A 141 -6.39 -1.64 18.13
N GLY A 142 -5.87 -1.42 19.33
CA GLY A 142 -5.95 -2.35 20.47
C GLY A 142 -6.29 -1.62 21.77
#